data_AF-A0A9D4G244-F1
#
_entry.id   AF-A0A9D4G244-F1
#
_cell.length_a   1.000
_cell.length_b   1.000
_cell.length_c   1.000
_cell.angle_alpha   90.00
_cell.angle_beta   90.00
_cell.angle_gamma   90.00
#
_symmetry.space_group_name_H-M   'P 1'
#
loop_
_entity.id
_entity.type
_entity.pdbx_description
1 polymer ?
#
loop_
_entity_poly.entity_id
_entity_poly.type
_entity_poly.pdbx_seq_one_letter_code
_entity_poly.pdbx_strand_id
1 'polypeptide(L)'
;MTILNNPLNANIEEKKNTLYQQYVAISSVLVEDNKWNIKIQKPFSVQKTVCDVCQNNDPRQFEMDESNKKFCLICLTQHDVLETSQAVHKDYDRVKIVTKVAYSRIVHFHECIKQYQDKQNCKIPQEVFDNLHQKFRTFRLLNDSDNAHIKYSRITKNTIIMFLKQLNYANHYENANYIFYVLVGKRIDDIAYLEDKIIEDFKELSSLYDSIYGKDKPMELKRKNFINVQYILFQRLRNRHHMCTLEDFVVLKTIEKKKFYDKICSHSFKILGWNFKPTF
;
A
#
# COMPACT_ATOMS: atom_id res chain seq x y z
N MET A 1 -16.57 -22.14 -14.65
CA MET A 1 -16.99 -22.22 -13.24
C MET A 1 -16.97 -20.82 -12.67
N THR A 2 -18.16 -20.30 -12.45
CA THR A 2 -18.49 -18.90 -12.15
C THR A 2 -17.94 -18.51 -10.78
N ILE A 3 -17.11 -17.46 -10.75
CA ILE A 3 -16.61 -16.86 -9.51
C ILE A 3 -17.81 -16.28 -8.77
N LEU A 4 -18.09 -16.83 -7.60
CA LEU A 4 -19.11 -16.34 -6.70
C LEU A 4 -18.71 -14.93 -6.24
N ASN A 5 -19.42 -13.93 -6.78
CA ASN A 5 -19.63 -12.65 -6.15
C ASN A 5 -19.85 -12.88 -4.64
N ASN A 6 -19.12 -12.21 -3.77
CA ASN A 6 -19.58 -12.07 -2.40
C ASN A 6 -20.62 -10.93 -2.38
N PRO A 7 -21.93 -11.21 -2.45
CA PRO A 7 -22.97 -10.23 -2.75
C PRO A 7 -23.30 -9.36 -1.54
N LEU A 8 -22.65 -9.62 -0.39
CA LEU A 8 -23.04 -9.08 0.91
C LEU A 8 -22.67 -7.61 1.07
N ASN A 9 -21.49 -7.17 0.63
CA ASN A 9 -21.04 -5.78 0.88
C ASN A 9 -21.73 -4.73 -0.01
N ALA A 10 -21.98 -5.03 -1.29
CA ALA A 10 -22.76 -4.14 -2.16
C ALA A 10 -24.23 -4.02 -1.67
N ASN A 11 -24.78 -5.12 -1.17
CA ASN A 11 -26.15 -5.21 -0.64
C ASN A 11 -26.31 -4.45 0.69
N ILE A 12 -25.26 -4.38 1.53
CA ILE A 12 -25.30 -3.60 2.77
C ILE A 12 -25.34 -2.09 2.50
N GLU A 13 -24.54 -1.60 1.54
CA GLU A 13 -24.50 -0.17 1.20
C GLU A 13 -25.81 0.30 0.53
N GLU A 14 -26.36 -0.51 -0.37
CA GLU A 14 -27.69 -0.28 -0.96
C GLU A 14 -28.80 -0.27 0.10
N LYS A 15 -28.77 -1.21 1.05
CA LYS A 15 -29.72 -1.26 2.17
C LYS A 15 -29.60 -0.04 3.07
N LYS A 16 -28.38 0.41 3.40
CA LYS A 16 -28.14 1.63 4.17
C LYS A 16 -28.73 2.86 3.48
N ASN A 17 -28.48 3.03 2.18
CA ASN A 17 -29.04 4.13 1.41
C ASN A 17 -30.57 4.10 1.36
N THR A 18 -31.15 2.90 1.21
CA THR A 18 -32.62 2.72 1.20
C THR A 18 -33.24 3.11 2.54
N LEU A 19 -32.68 2.61 3.65
CA LEU A 19 -33.12 2.95 5.02
C LEU A 19 -32.98 4.45 5.31
N TYR A 20 -31.89 5.07 4.86
CA TYR A 20 -31.69 6.50 5.02
C TYR A 20 -32.72 7.32 4.24
N GLN A 21 -33.02 6.95 2.99
CA GLN A 21 -34.07 7.62 2.21
C GLN A 21 -35.45 7.49 2.87
N GLN A 22 -35.77 6.31 3.43
CA GLN A 22 -36.99 6.12 4.20
C GLN A 22 -37.04 7.00 5.44
N TYR A 23 -35.94 7.10 6.19
CA TYR A 23 -35.83 7.98 7.35
C TYR A 23 -35.99 9.46 6.98
N VAL A 24 -35.33 9.92 5.90
CA VAL A 24 -35.45 11.31 5.41
C VAL A 24 -36.88 11.61 4.97
N ALA A 25 -37.55 10.68 4.29
CA ALA A 25 -38.95 10.84 3.90
C ALA A 25 -39.88 10.99 5.11
N ILE A 26 -39.74 10.12 6.12
CA ILE A 26 -40.56 10.16 7.34
C ILE A 26 -40.28 11.43 8.15
N SER A 27 -39.00 11.78 8.33
CA SER A 27 -38.61 12.97 9.09
C SER A 27 -39.05 14.27 8.40
N SER A 28 -39.09 14.31 7.07
CA SER A 28 -39.58 15.47 6.31
C SER A 28 -41.06 15.73 6.55
N VAL A 29 -41.88 14.68 6.53
CA VAL A 29 -43.30 14.79 6.85
C VAL A 29 -43.51 15.28 8.28
N LEU A 30 -42.76 14.70 9.24
CA LEU A 30 -42.88 15.09 10.66
C LEU A 30 -42.45 16.54 10.93
N VAL A 31 -41.42 17.02 10.24
CA VAL A 31 -40.94 18.40 10.38
C VAL A 31 -41.98 19.39 9.84
N GLU A 32 -42.63 19.06 8.72
CA GLU A 32 -43.71 19.87 8.14
C GLU A 32 -44.95 19.89 9.04
N ASP A 33 -45.42 18.73 9.49
CA ASP A 33 -46.61 18.60 10.34
C ASP A 33 -46.45 19.33 11.68
N ASN A 34 -45.26 19.27 12.28
CA ASN A 34 -44.98 19.88 13.58
C ASN A 34 -44.38 21.30 13.48
N LYS A 35 -44.23 21.85 12.27
CA LYS A 35 -43.63 23.16 11.99
C LYS A 35 -42.27 23.37 12.67
N TRP A 36 -41.46 22.31 12.72
CA TRP A 36 -40.13 22.39 13.32
C TRP A 36 -39.17 23.16 12.41
N ASN A 37 -38.41 24.11 12.95
CA ASN A 37 -37.39 24.83 12.19
C ASN A 37 -36.09 24.02 12.09
N ILE A 38 -36.17 22.85 11.47
CA ILE A 38 -35.05 21.92 11.29
C ILE A 38 -34.80 21.73 9.80
N LYS A 39 -33.57 22.00 9.35
CA LYS A 39 -33.16 21.73 7.97
C LYS A 39 -32.76 20.26 7.83
N ILE A 40 -33.56 19.49 7.09
CA ILE A 40 -33.22 18.10 6.76
C ILE A 40 -32.19 18.11 5.63
N GLN A 41 -31.05 17.46 5.86
CA GLN A 41 -30.00 17.35 4.87
C GLN A 41 -30.46 16.48 3.69
N LYS A 42 -30.21 16.95 2.46
CA LYS A 42 -30.51 16.20 1.23
C LYS A 42 -29.62 14.96 1.11
N PRO A 43 -30.07 13.90 0.39
CA PRO A 43 -29.31 12.68 0.24
C PRO A 43 -27.92 12.96 -0.33
N PHE A 44 -26.94 12.24 0.21
CA PHE A 44 -25.58 12.21 -0.28
C PHE A 44 -25.57 11.72 -1.73
N SER A 45 -25.28 12.60 -2.69
CA SER A 45 -25.00 12.16 -4.06
C SER A 45 -23.61 11.54 -4.07
N VAL A 46 -23.54 10.20 -4.11
CA VAL A 46 -22.28 9.50 -4.37
C VAL A 46 -21.85 9.90 -5.78
N GLN A 47 -21.03 10.94 -5.90
CA GLN A 47 -20.50 11.33 -7.20
C GLN A 47 -19.62 10.18 -7.70
N LYS A 48 -19.98 9.62 -8.88
CA LYS A 48 -19.15 8.66 -9.63
C LYS A 48 -17.80 9.31 -9.88
N THR A 49 -16.84 9.05 -9.00
CA THR A 49 -15.53 9.69 -9.05
C THR A 49 -14.62 8.84 -9.92
N VAL A 50 -14.43 9.30 -11.16
CA VAL A 50 -13.42 8.81 -12.09
C VAL A 50 -12.07 9.41 -11.69
N CYS A 51 -10.99 8.66 -11.83
CA CYS A 51 -9.65 9.18 -11.60
C CYS A 51 -9.23 10.07 -12.77
N ASP A 52 -8.92 11.34 -12.53
CA ASP A 52 -8.50 12.30 -13.56
C ASP A 52 -7.22 11.89 -14.32
N VAL A 53 -6.37 11.06 -13.70
CA VAL A 53 -5.07 10.65 -14.26
C VAL A 53 -5.15 9.35 -15.05
N CYS A 54 -5.77 8.30 -14.51
CA CYS A 54 -5.83 6.99 -15.16
C CYS A 54 -7.22 6.59 -15.65
N GLN A 55 -8.21 7.48 -15.54
CA GLN A 55 -9.60 7.26 -15.95
C GLN A 55 -10.27 6.03 -15.28
N ASN A 56 -9.68 5.52 -14.19
CA ASN A 56 -10.27 4.45 -13.41
C ASN A 56 -11.62 4.88 -12.85
N ASN A 57 -12.64 4.06 -13.02
CA ASN A 57 -13.99 4.30 -12.54
C ASN A 57 -14.50 3.21 -11.59
N ASP A 58 -13.70 2.18 -11.30
CA ASP A 58 -14.07 1.13 -10.34
C ASP A 58 -13.98 1.68 -8.91
N PRO A 59 -15.09 1.80 -8.17
CA PRO A 59 -15.09 2.29 -6.78
C PRO A 59 -14.24 1.46 -5.82
N ARG A 60 -14.02 0.16 -6.10
CA ARG A 60 -13.20 -0.73 -5.27
C ARG A 60 -11.71 -0.42 -5.38
N GLN A 61 -11.33 0.24 -6.46
CA GLN A 61 -9.97 0.67 -6.76
C GLN A 61 -9.72 2.11 -6.28
N PHE A 62 -10.50 2.55 -5.31
CA PHE A 62 -10.27 3.77 -4.58
C PHE A 62 -10.39 3.51 -3.09
N GLU A 63 -9.52 4.16 -2.35
CA GLU A 63 -9.55 4.20 -0.90
C GLU A 63 -9.67 5.69 -0.53
N MET A 64 -10.60 6.06 0.36
CA MET A 64 -10.72 7.43 0.88
C MET A 64 -10.09 7.56 2.26
N ASP A 65 -9.30 8.60 2.46
CA ASP A 65 -8.87 9.03 3.79
C ASP A 65 -9.96 9.89 4.45
N GLU A 66 -9.84 10.09 5.76
CA GLU A 66 -10.83 10.84 6.53
C GLU A 66 -10.69 12.37 6.44
N SER A 67 -9.68 12.88 5.71
CA SER A 67 -9.65 14.29 5.27
C SER A 67 -10.46 14.47 3.98
N ASN A 68 -11.25 13.44 3.61
CA ASN A 68 -11.95 13.32 2.35
C ASN A 68 -10.97 13.43 1.16
N LYS A 69 -9.77 12.89 1.28
CA LYS A 69 -8.86 12.72 0.15
C LYS A 69 -9.02 11.32 -0.40
N LYS A 70 -9.41 11.22 -1.66
CA LYS A 70 -9.62 9.97 -2.36
C LYS A 70 -8.35 9.59 -3.10
N PHE A 71 -7.83 8.38 -2.88
CA PHE A 71 -6.66 7.90 -3.59
C PHE A 71 -7.06 6.78 -4.53
N CYS A 72 -6.61 6.85 -5.78
CA CYS A 72 -6.79 5.78 -6.74
C CYS A 72 -5.75 4.69 -6.51
N LEU A 73 -6.15 3.43 -6.31
CA LEU A 73 -5.19 2.33 -6.10
C LEU A 73 -4.44 1.94 -7.38
N ILE A 74 -5.03 2.22 -8.56
CA ILE A 74 -4.41 1.94 -9.87
C ILE A 74 -3.25 2.87 -10.18
N CYS A 75 -3.38 4.18 -9.93
CA CYS A 75 -2.34 5.16 -10.26
C CYS A 75 -1.74 5.87 -9.05
N LEU A 76 -2.27 5.63 -7.85
CA LEU A 76 -1.87 6.24 -6.57
C LEU A 76 -1.99 7.76 -6.54
N THR A 77 -2.79 8.34 -7.45
CA THR A 77 -3.10 9.76 -7.43
C THR A 77 -4.04 10.06 -6.27
N GLN A 78 -3.69 11.09 -5.50
CA GLN A 78 -4.57 11.71 -4.50
C GLN A 78 -5.49 12.72 -5.20
N HIS A 79 -6.78 12.62 -4.94
CA HIS A 79 -7.82 13.56 -5.32
C HIS A 79 -8.40 14.20 -4.05
N ASP A 80 -8.58 15.51 -4.04
CA ASP A 80 -9.27 16.18 -2.92
C ASP A 80 -10.79 16.08 -3.14
N VAL A 81 -11.51 15.41 -2.24
CA VAL A 81 -12.98 15.39 -2.24
C VAL A 81 -13.44 16.53 -1.33
N LEU A 82 -14.05 17.54 -1.95
CA LEU A 82 -14.67 18.64 -1.21
C LEU A 82 -15.94 18.12 -0.52
N GLU A 83 -15.94 18.06 0.81
CA GLU A 83 -17.15 17.72 1.55
C GLU A 83 -17.43 18.73 2.67
N THR A 84 -18.65 19.25 2.64
CA THR A 84 -19.17 20.29 3.53
C THR A 84 -20.19 19.67 4.48
N SER A 85 -19.76 19.02 5.56
CA SER A 85 -20.58 18.87 6.78
C SER A 85 -19.80 18.17 7.90
N GLN A 86 -19.57 18.91 8.98
CA GLN A 86 -18.99 18.42 10.22
C GLN A 86 -20.10 17.80 11.09
N ALA A 87 -19.88 16.58 11.59
CA ALA A 87 -20.53 16.09 12.80
C ALA A 87 -19.41 15.73 13.80
N VAL A 88 -19.33 16.48 14.90
CA VAL A 88 -18.31 16.35 15.94
C VAL A 88 -18.91 15.55 17.10
N HIS A 89 -18.40 14.34 17.36
CA HIS A 89 -18.67 13.60 18.59
C HIS A 89 -17.35 13.17 19.23
N LYS A 90 -17.24 13.13 20.57
CA LYS A 90 -15.94 12.99 21.26
C LYS A 90 -15.20 11.64 21.05
N ASP A 91 -15.89 10.58 20.63
CA ASP A 91 -15.26 9.29 20.26
C ASP A 91 -14.77 9.25 18.80
N TYR A 92 -15.15 10.26 18.01
CA TYR A 92 -14.75 10.42 16.62
C TYR A 92 -13.22 10.51 16.48
N ASP A 93 -12.54 11.26 17.35
CA ASP A 93 -11.09 11.47 17.22
C ASP A 93 -10.28 10.19 17.44
N ARG A 94 -10.74 9.27 18.29
CA ARG A 94 -10.05 7.98 18.52
C ARG A 94 -10.26 7.01 17.37
N VAL A 95 -11.49 6.89 16.88
CA VAL A 95 -11.81 6.09 15.69
C VAL A 95 -11.03 6.64 14.49
N LYS A 96 -11.00 7.97 14.33
CA LYS A 96 -10.26 8.65 13.26
C LYS A 96 -8.77 8.31 13.21
N ILE A 97 -8.10 8.34 14.35
CA ILE A 97 -6.66 8.03 14.40
C ILE A 97 -6.38 6.59 13.96
N VAL A 98 -7.21 5.63 14.38
CA VAL A 98 -7.04 4.21 14.03
C VAL A 98 -7.28 4.00 12.53
N THR A 99 -8.34 4.57 11.97
CA THR A 99 -8.67 4.45 10.54
C THR A 99 -7.61 5.13 9.66
N LYS A 100 -7.13 6.32 10.03
CA LYS A 100 -6.08 7.05 9.30
C LYS A 100 -4.77 6.27 9.19
N VAL A 101 -4.40 5.52 10.23
CA VAL A 101 -3.16 4.71 10.25
C VAL A 101 -3.31 3.42 9.45
N ALA A 102 -4.49 2.78 9.47
CA ALA A 102 -4.78 1.62 8.62
C ALA A 102 -4.79 1.99 7.13
N TYR A 103 -5.39 3.12 6.79
CA TYR A 103 -5.47 3.65 5.44
C TYR A 103 -4.09 3.89 4.80
N SER A 104 -3.24 4.64 5.49
CA SER A 104 -1.89 4.97 5.02
C SER A 104 -1.04 3.71 4.80
N ARG A 105 -1.27 2.64 5.57
CA ARG A 105 -0.58 1.36 5.42
C ARG A 105 -0.98 0.63 4.14
N ILE A 106 -2.27 0.62 3.79
CA ILE A 106 -2.76 -0.06 2.57
C ILE A 106 -2.22 0.63 1.33
N VAL A 107 -2.30 1.97 1.26
CA VAL A 107 -1.73 2.75 0.14
C VAL A 107 -0.23 2.49 0.00
N HIS A 108 0.50 2.55 1.12
CA HIS A 108 1.94 2.26 1.11
C HIS A 108 2.26 0.81 0.72
N PHE A 109 1.37 -0.14 1.01
CA PHE A 109 1.54 -1.51 0.55
C PHE A 109 1.36 -1.66 -0.96
N HIS A 110 0.38 -0.97 -1.56
CA HIS A 110 0.24 -0.89 -3.01
C HIS A 110 1.46 -0.25 -3.69
N GLU A 111 2.04 0.80 -3.09
CA GLU A 111 3.31 1.37 -3.55
C GLU A 111 4.43 0.32 -3.54
N CYS A 112 4.55 -0.45 -2.46
CA CYS A 112 5.56 -1.51 -2.35
C CYS A 112 5.38 -2.61 -3.42
N ILE A 113 4.14 -2.97 -3.74
CA ILE A 113 3.83 -3.94 -4.81
C ILE A 113 4.26 -3.38 -6.17
N LYS A 114 3.96 -2.11 -6.46
CA LYS A 114 4.41 -1.47 -7.72
C LYS A 114 5.92 -1.31 -7.81
N GLN A 115 6.58 -0.99 -6.69
CA GLN A 115 8.04 -0.95 -6.61
C GLN A 115 8.66 -2.34 -6.84
N TYR A 116 8.01 -3.40 -6.37
CA TYR A 116 8.44 -4.78 -6.62
C TYR A 116 8.31 -5.17 -8.09
N GLN A 117 7.17 -4.87 -8.73
CA GLN A 117 6.90 -5.19 -10.15
C GLN A 117 7.47 -4.17 -11.14
N ASP A 118 8.19 -3.16 -10.65
CA ASP A 118 8.71 -2.06 -11.46
C ASP A 118 7.65 -1.23 -12.21
N LYS A 119 6.43 -1.18 -11.67
CA LYS A 119 5.29 -0.42 -12.19
C LYS A 119 5.15 0.94 -11.51
N GLN A 120 6.22 1.42 -10.88
CA GLN A 120 6.23 2.72 -10.21
C GLN A 120 6.38 3.86 -11.23
N ASN A 121 5.70 4.96 -10.97
CA ASN A 121 5.83 6.16 -11.80
C ASN A 121 6.89 7.08 -11.19
N CYS A 122 8.15 6.90 -11.56
CA CYS A 122 9.26 7.73 -11.06
C CYS A 122 10.08 8.32 -12.20
N LYS A 123 10.55 9.56 -11.99
CA LYS A 123 11.50 10.23 -12.88
C LYS A 123 12.84 10.30 -12.18
N ILE A 124 13.79 9.49 -12.64
CA ILE A 124 15.15 9.47 -12.09
C ILE A 124 16.03 10.36 -12.97
N PRO A 125 16.74 11.35 -12.40
CA PRO A 125 17.64 12.20 -13.16
C PRO A 125 18.75 11.38 -13.86
N GLN A 126 19.10 11.78 -15.08
CA GLN A 126 20.16 11.10 -15.86
C GLN A 126 21.50 11.07 -15.11
N GLU A 127 21.80 12.11 -14.33
CA GLU A 127 22.99 12.20 -13.49
C GLU A 127 23.17 10.98 -12.56
N VAL A 128 22.07 10.41 -12.04
CA VAL A 128 22.12 9.23 -11.17
C VAL A 128 22.64 8.03 -11.96
N PHE A 129 22.18 7.85 -13.20
CA PHE A 129 22.64 6.77 -14.07
C PHE A 129 24.11 6.97 -14.49
N ASP A 130 24.51 8.20 -14.79
CA ASP A 130 25.88 8.51 -15.21
C ASP A 130 26.88 8.27 -14.06
N ASN A 131 26.53 8.69 -12.85
CA ASN A 131 27.35 8.46 -11.66
C ASN A 131 27.43 6.98 -11.28
N LEU A 132 26.33 6.23 -11.43
CA LEU A 132 26.34 4.77 -11.29
C LEU A 132 27.22 4.12 -12.35
N HIS A 133 27.12 4.55 -13.61
CA HIS A 133 27.95 4.06 -14.70
C HIS A 133 29.44 4.25 -14.41
N GLN A 134 29.82 5.43 -13.93
CA GLN A 134 31.19 5.73 -13.56
C GLN A 134 31.68 4.80 -12.43
N LYS A 135 30.85 4.53 -11.41
CA LYS A 135 31.18 3.56 -10.36
C LYS A 135 31.35 2.15 -10.93
N PHE A 136 30.45 1.67 -11.78
CA PHE A 136 30.60 0.35 -12.40
C PHE A 136 31.89 0.22 -13.21
N ARG A 137 32.29 1.28 -13.93
CA ARG A 137 33.56 1.34 -14.67
C ARG A 137 34.76 1.29 -13.73
N THR A 138 34.77 2.10 -12.67
CA THR A 138 35.86 2.13 -11.68
C THR A 138 36.08 0.77 -11.01
N PHE A 139 34.99 0.06 -10.70
CA PHE A 139 35.04 -1.28 -10.10
C PHE A 139 35.17 -2.42 -11.13
N ARG A 140 35.36 -2.11 -12.42
CA ARG A 140 35.52 -3.07 -13.53
C ARG A 140 34.38 -4.10 -13.62
N LEU A 141 33.16 -3.64 -13.39
CA LEU A 141 31.94 -4.46 -13.44
C LEU A 141 31.28 -4.46 -14.81
N LEU A 142 31.75 -3.62 -15.74
CA LEU A 142 31.23 -3.53 -17.10
C LEU A 142 31.91 -4.56 -18.01
N ASN A 143 31.13 -5.21 -18.88
CA ASN A 143 31.68 -6.01 -19.97
C ASN A 143 32.05 -5.13 -21.16
N ASP A 144 33.02 -5.58 -21.94
CA ASP A 144 33.46 -4.93 -23.18
C ASP A 144 32.48 -5.25 -24.31
N SER A 145 31.39 -4.49 -24.35
CA SER A 145 30.34 -4.60 -25.36
C SER A 145 29.53 -3.31 -25.43
N ASP A 146 29.13 -2.92 -26.63
CA ASP A 146 28.22 -1.79 -26.86
C ASP A 146 26.76 -2.15 -26.56
N ASN A 147 26.42 -3.43 -26.50
CA ASN A 147 25.08 -3.86 -26.13
C ASN A 147 24.89 -3.70 -24.61
N ALA A 148 23.97 -2.81 -24.20
CA ALA A 148 23.69 -2.52 -22.79
C ALA A 148 23.40 -3.78 -21.95
N HIS A 149 22.64 -4.75 -22.49
CA HIS A 149 22.32 -5.99 -21.79
C HIS A 149 23.57 -6.81 -21.45
N ILE A 150 24.55 -6.84 -22.36
CA ILE A 150 25.82 -7.54 -22.15
C ILE A 150 26.71 -6.68 -21.25
N LYS A 151 26.83 -5.38 -21.54
CA LYS A 151 27.65 -4.42 -20.79
C LYS A 151 27.37 -4.45 -19.29
N TYR A 152 26.10 -4.56 -18.91
CA TYR A 152 25.64 -4.53 -17.52
C TYR A 152 25.30 -5.90 -16.92
N SER A 153 25.59 -7.02 -17.61
CA SER A 153 25.14 -8.35 -17.18
C SER A 153 25.68 -8.83 -15.83
N ARG A 154 26.81 -8.27 -15.35
CA ARG A 154 27.39 -8.57 -14.02
C ARG A 154 26.81 -7.74 -12.89
N ILE A 155 25.98 -6.74 -13.21
CA ILE A 155 25.38 -5.87 -12.22
C ILE A 155 24.23 -6.61 -11.56
N THR A 156 24.11 -6.46 -10.24
CA THR A 156 22.97 -6.96 -9.48
C THR A 156 22.24 -5.78 -8.81
N LYS A 157 21.01 -6.02 -8.33
CA LYS A 157 20.26 -5.03 -7.55
C LYS A 157 21.02 -4.59 -6.30
N ASN A 158 21.70 -5.52 -5.63
CA ASN A 158 22.56 -5.23 -4.49
C ASN A 158 23.73 -4.31 -4.85
N THR A 159 24.36 -4.51 -6.00
CA THR A 159 25.42 -3.62 -6.50
C THR A 159 24.90 -2.20 -6.70
N ILE A 160 23.70 -2.04 -7.27
CA ILE A 160 23.06 -0.72 -7.45
C ILE A 160 22.78 -0.07 -6.09
N ILE A 161 22.13 -0.79 -5.17
CA ILE A 161 21.84 -0.28 -3.82
C ILE A 161 23.13 0.14 -3.10
N MET A 162 24.21 -0.63 -3.24
CA MET A 162 25.51 -0.32 -2.65
C MET A 162 26.08 0.99 -3.19
N PHE A 163 26.10 1.18 -4.51
CA PHE A 163 26.64 2.41 -5.09
C PHE A 163 25.74 3.63 -4.89
N LEU A 164 24.42 3.47 -4.91
CA LEU A 164 23.50 4.54 -4.52
C LEU A 164 23.81 5.04 -3.10
N LYS A 165 24.09 4.12 -2.16
CA LYS A 165 24.50 4.49 -0.79
C LYS A 165 25.83 5.21 -0.77
N GLN A 166 26.82 4.73 -1.53
CA GLN A 166 28.13 5.35 -1.60
C GLN A 166 28.10 6.76 -2.22
N LEU A 167 27.17 7.00 -3.15
CA LEU A 167 26.94 8.29 -3.81
C LEU A 167 25.98 9.20 -3.03
N ASN A 168 25.46 8.76 -1.87
CA ASN A 168 24.47 9.46 -1.05
C ASN A 168 23.12 9.74 -1.76
N TYR A 169 22.72 8.91 -2.72
CA TYR A 169 21.43 9.00 -3.39
C TYR A 169 20.30 8.33 -2.57
N ALA A 170 20.06 8.84 -1.36
CA ALA A 170 19.08 8.27 -0.44
C ALA A 170 17.65 8.18 -1.01
N ASN A 171 17.25 9.17 -1.80
CA ASN A 171 15.94 9.24 -2.43
C ASN A 171 15.74 8.20 -3.55
N HIS A 172 16.79 7.50 -3.97
CA HIS A 172 16.73 6.52 -5.06
C HIS A 172 16.90 5.07 -4.57
N TYR A 173 16.99 4.82 -3.26
CA TYR A 173 17.11 3.45 -2.75
C TYR A 173 15.91 2.58 -3.10
N GLU A 174 14.70 3.12 -2.99
CA GLU A 174 13.44 2.45 -3.39
C GLU A 174 13.33 2.24 -4.90
N ASN A 175 14.09 3.01 -5.68
CA ASN A 175 14.12 2.95 -7.13
C ASN A 175 15.15 1.94 -7.68
N ALA A 176 15.81 1.16 -6.82
CA ALA A 176 16.87 0.24 -7.23
C ALA A 176 16.40 -0.82 -8.23
N ASN A 177 15.16 -1.32 -8.08
CA ASN A 177 14.53 -2.23 -9.02
C ASN A 177 14.39 -1.58 -10.41
N TYR A 178 13.83 -0.37 -10.47
CA TYR A 178 13.70 0.36 -11.74
C TYR A 178 15.03 0.68 -12.41
N ILE A 179 16.01 1.15 -11.62
CA ILE A 179 17.36 1.41 -12.14
C ILE A 179 17.98 0.13 -12.72
N PHE A 180 17.80 -1.01 -12.05
CA PHE A 180 18.26 -2.30 -12.54
C PHE A 180 17.60 -2.68 -13.86
N TYR A 181 16.28 -2.50 -13.97
CA TYR A 181 15.54 -2.74 -15.21
C TYR A 181 16.02 -1.84 -16.35
N VAL A 182 16.19 -0.54 -16.12
CA VAL A 182 16.65 0.41 -17.15
C VAL A 182 18.06 0.06 -17.64
N LEU A 183 18.97 -0.34 -16.75
CA LEU A 183 20.34 -0.68 -17.12
C LEU A 183 20.46 -2.05 -17.79
N VAL A 184 19.87 -3.09 -17.18
CA VAL A 184 20.08 -4.49 -17.59
C VAL A 184 19.00 -4.96 -18.57
N GLY A 185 17.85 -4.28 -18.63
CA GLY A 185 16.73 -4.56 -19.51
C GLY A 185 16.03 -5.91 -19.26
N LYS A 186 16.29 -6.54 -18.11
CA LYS A 186 15.64 -7.79 -17.70
C LYS A 186 14.34 -7.47 -16.96
N ARG A 187 13.21 -7.90 -17.51
CA ARG A 187 11.87 -7.78 -16.90
C ARG A 187 11.91 -8.23 -15.44
N ILE A 188 11.34 -7.38 -14.59
CA ILE A 188 11.15 -7.66 -13.18
C ILE A 188 9.87 -8.48 -13.02
N ASP A 189 9.89 -9.33 -12.01
CA ASP A 189 8.88 -10.30 -11.64
C ASP A 189 7.44 -9.75 -11.64
N ASP A 190 6.46 -10.54 -12.10
CA ASP A 190 5.07 -10.12 -12.20
C ASP A 190 4.17 -10.92 -11.25
N ILE A 191 3.70 -10.26 -10.20
CA ILE A 191 2.84 -10.83 -9.16
C ILE A 191 1.36 -10.43 -9.28
N ALA A 192 0.91 -9.92 -10.44
CA ALA A 192 -0.48 -9.51 -10.64
C ALA A 192 -1.49 -10.63 -10.28
N TYR A 193 -1.12 -11.90 -10.53
CA TYR A 193 -1.93 -13.07 -10.20
C TYR A 193 -2.10 -13.34 -8.69
N LEU A 194 -1.29 -12.70 -7.83
CA LEU A 194 -1.35 -12.79 -6.36
C LEU A 194 -1.78 -11.49 -5.69
N GLU A 195 -1.79 -10.37 -6.42
CA GLU A 195 -1.92 -9.02 -5.87
C GLU A 195 -3.15 -8.88 -4.97
N ASP A 196 -4.34 -9.19 -5.47
CA ASP A 196 -5.59 -9.12 -4.72
C ASP A 196 -5.52 -9.91 -3.40
N LYS A 197 -5.01 -11.15 -3.47
CA LYS A 197 -4.88 -12.04 -2.31
C LYS A 197 -3.86 -11.52 -1.30
N ILE A 198 -2.77 -10.93 -1.77
CA ILE A 198 -1.72 -10.36 -0.92
C ILE A 198 -2.24 -9.09 -0.22
N ILE A 199 -3.06 -8.28 -0.90
CA ILE A 199 -3.72 -7.11 -0.32
C ILE A 199 -4.73 -7.52 0.75
N GLU A 200 -5.57 -8.53 0.49
CA GLU A 200 -6.53 -9.04 1.48
C GLU A 200 -5.83 -9.53 2.75
N ASP A 201 -4.78 -10.34 2.60
CA ASP A 201 -3.97 -10.75 3.75
C ASP A 201 -3.38 -9.55 4.49
N PHE A 202 -2.91 -8.54 3.76
CA PHE A 202 -2.31 -7.38 4.39
C PHE A 202 -3.33 -6.63 5.24
N LYS A 203 -4.57 -6.51 4.78
CA LYS A 203 -5.68 -5.93 5.54
C LYS A 203 -5.95 -6.74 6.81
N GLU A 204 -5.99 -8.07 6.71
CA GLU A 204 -6.17 -8.96 7.86
C GLU A 204 -5.02 -8.87 8.88
N LEU A 205 -3.78 -8.92 8.40
CA LEU A 205 -2.57 -8.79 9.22
C LEU A 205 -2.49 -7.42 9.90
N SER A 206 -2.82 -6.35 9.18
CA SER A 206 -2.81 -4.99 9.72
C SER A 206 -3.85 -4.84 10.84
N SER A 207 -5.05 -5.39 10.66
CA SER A 207 -6.10 -5.40 11.67
C SER A 207 -5.69 -6.21 12.92
N LEU A 208 -5.10 -7.39 12.71
CA LEU A 208 -4.57 -8.21 13.80
C LEU A 208 -3.44 -7.50 14.55
N TYR A 209 -2.53 -6.84 13.83
CA TYR A 209 -1.44 -6.12 14.45
C TYR A 209 -1.95 -5.02 15.39
N ASP A 210 -2.96 -4.27 14.97
CA ASP A 210 -3.54 -3.21 15.80
C ASP A 210 -4.27 -3.74 17.02
N SER A 211 -4.90 -4.92 16.92
CA SER A 211 -5.64 -5.53 18.04
C SER A 211 -4.71 -6.10 19.11
N ILE A 212 -3.48 -6.47 18.76
CA ILE A 212 -2.51 -7.10 19.68
C ILE A 212 -1.44 -6.12 20.16
N TYR A 213 -0.88 -5.34 19.23
CA TYR A 213 0.31 -4.52 19.43
C TYR A 213 0.02 -3.02 19.46
N GLY A 214 -1.22 -2.62 19.20
CA GLY A 214 -1.67 -1.24 19.26
C GLY A 214 -1.58 -0.65 20.68
N LYS A 215 -1.90 0.64 20.79
CA LYS A 215 -1.96 1.32 22.08
C LYS A 215 -3.05 0.71 22.97
N ASP A 216 -2.76 0.54 24.25
CA ASP A 216 -3.69 -0.01 25.24
C ASP A 216 -4.09 -1.48 24.93
N LYS A 217 -3.20 -2.24 24.27
CA LYS A 217 -3.41 -3.64 23.87
C LYS A 217 -2.51 -4.62 24.63
N PRO A 218 -2.85 -5.92 24.65
CA PRO A 218 -2.17 -6.91 25.51
C PRO A 218 -0.66 -7.01 25.32
N MET A 219 -0.17 -6.72 24.11
CA MET A 219 1.25 -6.76 23.78
C MET A 219 1.73 -5.42 23.21
N GLU A 220 1.21 -4.30 23.72
CA GLU A 220 1.59 -2.96 23.27
C GLU A 220 3.12 -2.84 23.09
N LEU A 221 3.51 -2.40 21.90
CA LEU A 221 4.92 -2.22 21.57
C LEU A 221 5.38 -0.82 21.99
N LYS A 222 6.59 -0.73 22.56
CA LYS A 222 7.25 0.56 22.83
C LYS A 222 7.35 1.43 21.57
N ARG A 223 7.48 0.80 20.39
CA ARG A 223 7.44 1.49 19.10
C ARG A 223 5.99 1.58 18.62
N LYS A 224 5.62 2.76 18.12
CA LYS A 224 4.28 3.00 17.57
C LYS A 224 4.18 2.72 16.07
N ASN A 225 5.31 2.71 15.35
CA ASN A 225 5.32 2.51 13.91
C ASN A 225 5.07 1.05 13.55
N PHE A 226 4.34 0.83 12.47
CA PHE A 226 4.10 -0.50 11.89
C PHE A 226 5.39 -1.17 11.42
N ILE A 227 5.38 -2.50 11.22
CA ILE A 227 6.56 -3.21 10.69
C ILE A 227 6.78 -2.80 9.22
N ASN A 228 8.01 -2.92 8.73
CA ASN A 228 8.32 -2.54 7.35
C ASN A 228 7.44 -3.36 6.39
N VAL A 229 6.78 -2.66 5.47
CA VAL A 229 5.73 -3.24 4.63
C VAL A 229 6.31 -4.08 3.49
N GLN A 230 7.51 -3.74 3.00
CA GLN A 230 8.24 -4.56 2.04
C GLN A 230 8.69 -5.89 2.65
N TYR A 231 9.03 -5.92 3.94
CA TYR A 231 9.30 -7.18 4.65
C TYR A 231 8.05 -8.07 4.75
N ILE A 232 6.87 -7.49 4.97
CA ILE A 232 5.61 -8.25 4.92
C ILE A 232 5.38 -8.79 3.51
N LEU A 233 5.55 -7.96 2.48
CA LEU A 233 5.38 -8.39 1.08
C LEU A 233 6.26 -9.60 0.76
N PHE A 234 7.55 -9.53 1.11
CA PHE A 234 8.49 -10.65 0.97
C PHE A 234 7.99 -11.94 1.66
N GLN A 235 7.54 -11.84 2.91
CA GLN A 235 7.06 -13.02 3.65
C GLN A 235 5.76 -13.58 3.08
N ARG A 236 4.85 -12.73 2.58
CA ARG A 236 3.61 -13.19 1.93
C ARG A 236 3.88 -13.86 0.59
N LEU A 237 4.79 -13.32 -0.22
CA LEU A 237 5.20 -13.95 -1.49
C LEU A 237 5.80 -15.35 -1.24
N ARG A 238 6.70 -15.48 -0.26
CA ARG A 238 7.26 -16.79 0.12
C ARG A 238 6.22 -17.78 0.65
N ASN A 239 5.27 -17.30 1.46
CA ASN A 239 4.19 -18.16 1.96
C ASN A 239 3.33 -18.70 0.79
N ARG A 240 3.11 -17.88 -0.24
CA ARG A 240 2.43 -18.29 -1.47
C ARG A 240 3.31 -19.02 -2.49
N HIS A 241 4.49 -19.48 -2.09
CA HIS A 241 5.44 -20.20 -2.94
C HIS A 241 5.91 -19.44 -4.18
N HIS A 242 5.82 -18.10 -4.15
CA HIS A 242 6.37 -17.26 -5.20
C HIS A 242 7.89 -17.10 -5.00
N MET A 243 8.64 -17.16 -6.10
CA MET A 243 10.10 -17.16 -6.08
C MET A 243 10.64 -15.74 -6.02
N CYS A 244 10.90 -15.23 -4.82
CA CYS A 244 11.50 -13.93 -4.60
C CYS A 244 12.74 -14.02 -3.69
N THR A 245 13.69 -13.14 -3.89
CA THR A 245 14.88 -13.00 -3.04
C THR A 245 14.75 -11.77 -2.15
N LEU A 246 15.48 -11.76 -1.03
CA LEU A 246 15.47 -10.60 -0.15
C LEU A 246 16.06 -9.34 -0.82
N GLU A 247 16.89 -9.53 -1.85
CA GLU A 247 17.53 -8.48 -2.63
C GLU A 247 16.54 -7.68 -3.48
N ASP A 248 15.36 -8.24 -3.73
CA ASP A 248 14.28 -7.58 -4.48
C ASP A 248 13.55 -6.51 -3.65
N PHE A 249 13.86 -6.42 -2.35
CA PHE A 249 13.21 -5.56 -1.39
C PHE A 249 14.23 -4.66 -0.67
N VAL A 250 13.86 -3.41 -0.44
CA VAL A 250 14.59 -2.47 0.42
C VAL A 250 14.26 -2.76 1.89
N VAL A 251 14.74 -3.91 2.37
CA VAL A 251 14.55 -4.34 3.76
C VAL A 251 15.63 -3.81 4.71
N LEU A 252 15.32 -3.87 6.00
CA LEU A 252 16.12 -3.28 7.08
C LEU A 252 17.54 -3.82 7.22
N LYS A 253 18.39 -2.97 7.79
CA LYS A 253 19.84 -3.19 7.91
C LYS A 253 20.30 -3.87 9.22
N THR A 254 19.66 -3.59 10.37
CA THR A 254 20.20 -4.05 11.66
C THR A 254 19.67 -5.41 12.10
N ILE A 255 20.54 -6.23 12.68
CA ILE A 255 20.22 -7.58 13.18
C ILE A 255 19.09 -7.55 14.20
N GLU A 256 19.08 -6.56 15.09
CA GLU A 256 18.04 -6.42 16.11
C GLU A 256 16.66 -6.18 15.50
N LYS A 257 16.56 -5.29 14.51
CA LYS A 257 15.27 -5.01 13.85
C LYS A 257 14.80 -6.21 13.03
N LYS A 258 15.74 -6.93 12.40
CA LYS A 258 15.48 -8.18 11.69
C LYS A 258 14.87 -9.25 12.61
N LYS A 259 15.53 -9.57 13.72
CA LYS A 259 15.01 -10.51 14.73
C LYS A 259 13.66 -10.07 15.30
N PHE A 260 13.48 -8.77 15.52
CA PHE A 260 12.23 -8.21 15.98
C PHE A 260 11.09 -8.42 14.97
N TYR A 261 11.32 -8.20 13.68
CA TYR A 261 10.31 -8.44 12.63
C TYR A 261 9.97 -9.92 12.48
N ASP A 262 10.97 -10.79 12.51
CA ASP A 262 10.75 -12.24 12.49
C ASP A 262 9.89 -12.67 13.68
N LYS A 263 10.13 -12.12 14.89
CA LYS A 263 9.30 -12.40 16.08
C LYS A 263 7.84 -11.96 15.90
N ILE A 264 7.62 -10.73 15.43
CA ILE A 264 6.27 -10.17 15.24
C ILE A 264 5.52 -10.93 14.15
N CYS A 265 6.14 -11.16 13.00
CA CYS A 265 5.52 -11.89 11.90
C CYS A 265 5.26 -13.35 12.27
N SER A 266 6.20 -14.04 12.94
CA SER A 266 6.00 -15.40 13.41
C SER A 266 4.78 -15.52 14.33
N HIS A 267 4.64 -14.60 15.30
CA HIS A 267 3.50 -14.60 16.21
C HIS A 267 2.19 -14.29 15.48
N SER A 268 2.17 -13.26 14.65
CA SER A 268 0.97 -12.86 13.90
C SER A 268 0.53 -13.94 12.93
N PHE A 269 1.48 -14.55 12.21
CA PHE A 269 1.21 -15.61 11.23
C PHE A 269 0.70 -16.88 11.92
N LYS A 270 1.22 -17.21 13.11
CA LYS A 270 0.69 -18.32 13.91
C LYS A 270 -0.79 -18.13 14.24
N ILE A 271 -1.21 -16.92 14.59
CA ILE A 271 -2.62 -16.61 14.90
C ILE A 271 -3.49 -16.69 13.65
N LEU A 272 -2.99 -16.22 12.51
CA LEU A 272 -3.68 -16.27 11.21
C LEU A 272 -3.65 -17.65 10.54
N GLY A 273 -2.99 -18.65 11.14
CA GLY A 273 -2.83 -19.98 10.55
C GLY A 273 -1.91 -20.01 9.32
N TRP A 274 -1.01 -19.03 9.21
CA TRP A 274 -0.10 -18.86 8.08
C TRP A 274 1.27 -19.48 8.34
N ASN A 275 1.85 -20.11 7.31
CA ASN A 275 3.22 -20.60 7.37
C ASN A 275 4.22 -19.44 7.48
N PHE A 276 5.14 -19.53 8.45
CA PHE A 276 6.22 -18.58 8.62
C PHE A 276 7.57 -19.26 8.43
N LYS A 277 8.45 -18.65 7.64
CA LYS A 277 9.85 -19.03 7.52
C LYS A 277 10.70 -17.84 7.98
N PRO A 278 11.55 -18.01 9.00
CA PRO A 278 12.51 -16.97 9.38
C PRO A 278 13.34 -16.54 8.18
N THR A 279 13.67 -15.25 8.16
CA THR A 279 14.57 -14.67 7.16
C THR A 279 15.95 -14.45 7.76
N PHE A 280 16.04 -14.28 9.09
CA PHE A 280 17.25 -13.89 9.80
C PHE A 280 17.46 -14.64 11.10
#